data_AF-A0A368YB57-F1
#
_entry.id   AF-A0A368YB57-F1
#
_cell.length_a   1.000
_cell.length_b   1.000
_cell.length_c   1.000
_cell.angle_alpha   90.00
_cell.angle_beta   90.00
_cell.angle_gamma   90.00
#
_symmetry.space_group_name_H-M   'P 1'
#
loop_
_entity.id
_entity.type
_entity.pdbx_description
1 polymer ?
#
loop_
_entity_poly.entity_id
_entity_poly.type
_entity_poly.pdbx_seq_one_letter_code
_entity_poly.pdbx_strand_id
1 'polypeptide(L)'
;MAITSQALVEKMLVEATAASRQTDHQKVREHVRAIRLLCDVVLDESDESQEPAVPVSKQNIDQQELLKMMGSNAPSPKISGEKPAGKDKENHGEANGNSLFDF
;
A
#
# COMPACT_ATOMS: atom_id res chain seq x y z
N MET A 1 -4.83 14.54 -18.81
CA MET A 1 -5.37 15.89 -18.64
C MET A 1 -5.00 16.32 -17.24
N ALA A 2 -4.06 17.25 -17.09
CA ALA A 2 -3.82 17.86 -15.78
C ALA A 2 -4.94 18.87 -15.56
N ILE A 3 -5.74 18.68 -14.51
CA ILE A 3 -6.72 19.68 -14.10
C ILE A 3 -5.90 20.82 -13.50
N THR A 4 -6.10 22.05 -13.97
CA THR A 4 -5.37 23.19 -13.41
C THR A 4 -6.03 23.63 -12.11
N SER A 5 -5.23 24.08 -11.14
CA SER A 5 -5.76 24.59 -9.86
C SER A 5 -6.78 25.72 -10.08
N GLN A 6 -6.61 26.52 -11.14
CA GLN A 6 -7.57 27.54 -11.55
C GLN A 6 -8.94 26.96 -11.91
N ALA A 7 -8.99 25.85 -12.67
CA ALA A 7 -10.25 25.19 -13.02
C ALA A 7 -10.96 24.62 -11.79
N LEU A 8 -10.21 24.12 -10.79
CA LEU A 8 -10.78 23.66 -9.52
C LEU A 8 -11.39 24.80 -8.72
N VAL A 9 -10.71 25.95 -8.62
CA VAL A 9 -11.24 27.15 -7.95
C VAL A 9 -12.50 27.67 -8.64
N GLU A 10 -12.54 27.69 -9.98
CA GLU A 10 -13.76 28.03 -10.73
C GLU A 10 -14.93 27.08 -10.40
N LYS A 11 -14.65 25.77 -10.27
CA LYS A 11 -15.66 24.80 -9.85
C LYS A 11 -16.15 25.03 -8.42
N MET A 12 -15.27 25.40 -7.49
CA MET A 12 -15.68 25.77 -6.12
C MET A 12 -16.65 26.96 -6.12
N LEU A 13 -16.40 27.97 -6.96
CA LEU A 13 -17.28 29.15 -7.08
C LEU A 13 -18.67 28.79 -7.61
N VAL A 14 -18.73 27.88 -8.60
CA VAL A 14 -20.00 27.37 -9.12
C VAL A 14 -20.78 26.63 -8.02
N GLU A 15 -20.12 25.74 -7.29
CA GLU A 15 -20.75 24.99 -6.19
C GLU A 15 -21.19 25.90 -5.03
N ALA A 16 -20.41 26.92 -4.70
CA ALA A 16 -20.77 27.91 -3.67
C ALA A 16 -22.00 28.74 -4.09
N THR A 17 -22.08 29.10 -5.37
CA THR A 17 -23.23 29.80 -5.94
C THR A 17 -24.46 28.88 -6.01
N ALA A 18 -24.28 27.59 -6.28
CA ALA A 18 -25.37 26.62 -6.25
C ALA A 18 -25.91 26.42 -4.83
N ALA A 19 -25.01 26.33 -3.84
CA ALA A 19 -25.37 26.23 -2.43
C ALA A 19 -26.18 27.46 -1.95
N SER A 20 -25.78 28.67 -2.34
CA SER A 20 -26.45 29.91 -1.90
C SER A 20 -27.86 30.08 -2.47
N ARG A 21 -28.17 29.41 -3.58
CA ARG A 21 -29.50 29.41 -4.20
C ARG A 21 -30.43 28.34 -3.62
N GLN A 22 -29.90 27.46 -2.77
CA GLN A 22 -30.62 26.30 -2.29
C GLN A 22 -31.29 26.58 -0.94
N THR A 23 -32.57 26.25 -0.83
CA THR A 23 -33.36 26.42 0.39
C THR A 23 -33.34 25.20 1.31
N ASP A 24 -32.99 24.04 0.75
CA ASP A 24 -32.90 22.77 1.48
C ASP A 24 -31.51 22.61 2.13
N HIS A 25 -31.50 22.54 3.45
CA HIS A 25 -30.28 22.33 4.25
C HIS A 25 -29.50 21.06 3.86
N GLN A 26 -30.15 19.98 3.43
CA GLN A 26 -29.44 18.77 3.01
C GLN A 26 -28.64 19.03 1.74
N LYS A 27 -29.25 19.67 0.74
CA LYS A 27 -28.59 20.02 -0.52
C LYS A 27 -27.47 21.04 -0.32
N VAL A 28 -27.66 22.02 0.56
CA VAL A 28 -26.58 22.96 0.95
C VAL A 28 -25.38 22.18 1.51
N ARG A 29 -25.62 21.19 2.39
CA ARG A 29 -24.54 20.36 2.94
C ARG A 29 -23.84 19.51 1.89
N GLU A 30 -24.55 19.03 0.87
CA GLU A 30 -23.95 18.30 -0.25
C GLU A 30 -23.02 19.19 -1.08
N HIS A 31 -23.47 20.40 -1.44
CA HIS A 31 -22.61 21.36 -2.14
C HIS A 31 -21.38 21.76 -1.31
N VAL A 32 -21.54 21.96 0.00
CA VAL A 32 -20.41 22.25 0.90
C VAL A 32 -19.43 21.07 0.99
N ARG A 33 -19.92 19.82 0.97
CA ARG A 33 -19.05 18.63 0.89
C ARG A 33 -18.28 18.57 -0.41
N ALA A 34 -18.92 18.90 -1.54
CA ALA A 34 -18.25 18.97 -2.84
C ALA A 34 -17.13 20.03 -2.84
N ILE A 35 -17.40 21.22 -2.29
CA ILE A 35 -16.37 22.27 -2.14
C ILE A 35 -15.20 21.77 -1.30
N ARG A 36 -15.46 21.10 -0.17
CA ARG A 36 -14.40 20.53 0.68
C ARG A 36 -13.51 19.56 -0.10
N LEU A 37 -14.11 18.61 -0.83
CA LEU A 37 -13.37 17.65 -1.64
C LEU A 37 -12.51 18.35 -2.70
N LEU A 38 -13.04 19.39 -3.35
CA LEU A 38 -12.26 20.18 -4.31
C LEU A 38 -11.06 20.87 -3.63
N CYS A 39 -11.22 21.34 -2.40
CA CYS A 39 -10.11 21.96 -1.65
C CYS A 39 -9.04 20.92 -1.31
N ASP A 40 -9.46 19.73 -0.87
CA ASP A 40 -8.54 18.64 -0.55
C ASP A 40 -7.68 18.29 -1.78
N VAL A 41 -8.27 18.18 -2.97
CA VAL A 41 -7.54 17.91 -4.23
C VAL A 41 -6.51 19.01 -4.55
N VAL A 42 -6.87 20.28 -4.40
CA VAL A 42 -5.93 21.40 -4.68
C VAL A 42 -4.76 21.39 -3.71
N LEU A 43 -4.99 21.01 -2.46
CA LEU A 43 -3.95 20.96 -1.43
C LEU A 43 -3.03 19.75 -1.65
N ASP A 44 -3.59 18.57 -1.97
CA ASP A 44 -2.83 17.34 -2.18
C ASP A 44 -1.87 17.42 -3.39
N GLU A 45 -2.23 18.15 -4.46
CA GLU A 45 -1.33 18.35 -5.62
C GLU A 45 -0.07 19.18 -5.29
N SER A 46 -0.06 19.89 -4.15
CA SER A 46 1.07 20.73 -3.71
C SER A 46 2.26 19.90 -3.18
N ASP A 47 1.99 18.70 -2.66
CA ASP A 47 2.99 17.91 -1.94
C ASP A 47 3.74 16.92 -2.84
N GLU A 48 3.17 16.50 -3.98
CA GLU A 48 3.83 15.53 -4.88
C GLU A 48 4.90 16.13 -5.80
N SER A 49 5.01 17.46 -5.89
CA SER A 49 5.91 18.13 -6.84
C SER A 49 7.24 18.63 -6.24
N GLN A 50 7.54 18.33 -4.96
CA GLN A 50 8.76 18.78 -4.29
C GLN A 50 9.56 17.71 -3.52
N GLU A 51 9.46 16.42 -3.86
CA GLU A 51 10.48 15.46 -3.42
C GLU A 51 11.25 14.88 -4.60
N PRO A 52 12.54 15.24 -4.81
CA PRO A 52 13.42 14.35 -5.54
C PRO A 52 13.57 13.09 -4.68
N ALA A 53 12.87 12.02 -5.06
CA ALA A 53 13.06 10.70 -4.46
C ALA A 53 14.54 10.33 -4.57
N VAL A 54 15.25 10.53 -3.47
CA VAL A 54 16.61 10.11 -3.23
C VAL A 54 16.66 8.62 -3.55
N PRO A 55 17.61 8.11 -4.36
CA PRO A 55 17.70 6.68 -4.56
C PRO A 55 17.98 6.06 -3.19
N VAL A 56 16.99 5.33 -2.67
CA VAL A 56 17.12 4.50 -1.47
C VAL A 56 18.35 3.65 -1.67
N SER A 57 19.42 4.02 -0.97
CA SER A 57 20.65 3.26 -0.91
C SER A 57 20.23 1.87 -0.44
N LYS A 58 20.37 0.90 -1.34
CA LYS A 58 20.17 -0.52 -1.08
C LYS A 58 20.79 -0.81 0.27
N GLN A 59 19.95 -1.06 1.28
CA GLN A 59 20.40 -1.58 2.55
C GLN A 59 21.24 -2.81 2.20
N ASN A 60 22.54 -2.72 2.48
CA ASN A 60 23.42 -3.87 2.43
C ASN A 60 22.90 -4.81 3.52
N ILE A 61 21.94 -5.66 3.16
CA ILE A 61 21.55 -6.78 4.00
C ILE A 61 22.81 -7.61 4.14
N ASP A 62 23.36 -7.62 5.34
CA ASP A 62 24.56 -8.35 5.66
C ASP A 62 24.28 -9.83 5.38
N GLN A 63 25.17 -10.50 4.64
CA GLN A 63 24.91 -11.86 4.15
C GLN A 63 24.64 -12.83 5.32
N GLN A 64 25.18 -12.53 6.50
CA GLN A 64 24.92 -13.29 7.73
C GLN A 64 23.48 -13.17 8.24
N GLU A 65 22.80 -12.04 8.03
CA GLU A 65 21.40 -11.85 8.41
C GLU A 65 20.47 -12.58 7.45
N LEU A 66 20.79 -12.56 6.15
CA LEU A 66 20.07 -13.32 5.13
C LEU A 66 20.17 -14.84 5.39
N LEU A 67 21.34 -15.33 5.81
CA LEU A 67 21.54 -16.74 6.19
C LEU A 67 20.72 -17.14 7.43
N LYS A 68 20.51 -16.24 8.38
CA LYS A 68 19.67 -16.51 9.56
C LYS A 68 18.18 -16.58 9.21
N MET A 69 17.72 -15.77 8.25
CA MET A 69 16.33 -15.83 7.77
C MET A 69 16.04 -17.08 6.93
N MET A 70 17.04 -17.64 6.24
CA MET A 70 16.86 -18.83 5.40
C MET A 70 16.71 -20.14 6.21
N GLY A 71 16.75 -20.06 7.55
CA GLY A 71 16.79 -21.21 8.42
C GLY A 71 18.16 -21.87 8.36
N SER A 72 18.74 -22.17 9.51
CA SER A 72 20.06 -22.79 9.65
C SER A 72 20.05 -24.21 9.06
N ASN A 73 20.26 -24.30 7.74
CA ASN A 73 20.60 -25.52 7.00
C ASN A 73 21.41 -25.14 5.74
N ALA A 74 22.55 -24.49 5.94
CA ALA A 74 23.60 -24.48 4.92
C ALA A 74 24.61 -25.59 5.26
N PRO A 75 24.75 -26.63 4.42
CA PRO A 75 25.81 -27.59 4.60
C PRO A 75 27.15 -26.90 4.30
N SER A 76 28.10 -27.04 5.22
CA SER A 76 29.50 -26.65 5.02
C SER A 76 29.99 -27.21 3.67
N PRO A 77 30.68 -26.45 2.80
CA PRO A 77 31.31 -27.02 1.64
C PRO A 77 32.55 -27.79 2.11
N LYS A 78 32.34 -29.06 2.49
CA LYS A 78 33.44 -30.02 2.56
C LYS A 78 33.71 -30.47 1.14
N ILE A 79 34.94 -30.22 0.74
CA ILE A 79 35.62 -30.81 -0.41
C ILE A 79 35.39 -32.33 -0.40
N SER A 80 35.33 -32.91 -1.60
CA SER A 80 35.45 -34.33 -1.98
C SER A 80 34.23 -35.27 -1.84
N GLY A 81 33.79 -35.78 -3.00
CA GLY A 81 33.60 -37.22 -3.21
C GLY A 81 32.24 -37.85 -2.87
N GLU A 82 31.56 -38.31 -3.93
CA GLU A 82 30.67 -39.50 -4.00
C GLU A 82 29.20 -39.44 -3.47
N LYS A 83 28.31 -39.99 -4.31
CA LYS A 83 26.86 -40.31 -4.15
C LYS A 83 26.67 -41.62 -3.32
N PRO A 84 25.47 -42.18 -3.04
CA PRO A 84 24.05 -41.75 -3.26
C PRO A 84 23.07 -42.01 -2.06
N ALA A 85 21.78 -41.67 -2.28
CA ALA A 85 20.54 -42.33 -1.79
C ALA A 85 20.03 -42.10 -0.35
N GLY A 86 18.72 -41.79 -0.25
CA GLY A 86 17.93 -41.87 0.99
C GLY A 86 16.62 -41.08 0.91
N LYS A 87 15.50 -41.78 0.62
CA LYS A 87 14.13 -41.29 0.85
C LYS A 87 13.92 -41.14 2.36
N ASP A 88 13.11 -40.20 2.81
CA ASP A 88 12.08 -40.51 3.81
C ASP A 88 10.90 -39.53 3.78
N LYS A 89 9.72 -40.14 3.95
CA LYS A 89 8.39 -39.55 3.97
C LYS A 89 8.00 -39.38 5.44
N GLU A 90 7.64 -38.17 5.88
CA GLU A 90 7.05 -37.98 7.20
C GLU A 90 5.69 -37.27 7.10
N ASN A 91 4.66 -38.11 6.99
CA ASN A 91 3.38 -38.08 7.71
C ASN A 91 2.83 -36.70 8.18
N HIS A 92 2.07 -36.00 7.32
CA HIS A 92 1.15 -34.92 7.75
C HIS A 92 -0.22 -35.51 8.13
N GLY A 93 -0.25 -36.29 9.21
CA GLY A 93 -1.49 -36.67 9.87
C GLY A 93 -1.80 -35.65 10.95
N GLU A 94 -2.95 -34.97 10.85
CA GLU A 94 -3.58 -34.19 11.93
C GLU A 94 -3.04 -32.77 12.18
N ALA A 95 -3.19 -31.89 11.18
CA ALA A 95 -2.99 -30.44 11.35
C ALA A 95 -4.14 -29.60 10.77
N ASN A 96 -5.35 -30.15 10.68
CA ASN A 96 -6.57 -29.39 10.39
C ASN A 96 -7.56 -29.59 11.54
N GLY A 97 -7.36 -28.84 12.62
CA GLY A 97 -8.35 -28.70 13.68
C GLY A 97 -9.65 -28.15 13.10
N ASN A 98 -10.77 -28.69 13.59
CA ASN A 98 -12.12 -28.39 13.14
C ASN A 98 -12.35 -26.87 13.12
N SER A 99 -12.51 -26.30 11.93
CA SER A 99 -12.55 -24.86 11.70
C SER A 99 -13.77 -24.23 12.39
N LEU A 100 -13.54 -23.07 13.02
CA LEU A 100 -14.50 -22.28 13.80
C LEU A 100 -15.54 -21.52 12.94
N PHE A 101 -15.79 -21.98 11.72
CA PHE A 101 -16.87 -21.51 10.84
C PHE A 101 -17.78 -22.70 10.50
N ASP A 102 -18.49 -23.18 11.51
CA ASP A 102 -19.67 -24.03 11.36
C ASP A 102 -20.88 -23.09 11.46
N PHE A 103 -21.61 -22.91 10.35
CA PHE A 103 -22.78 -22.02 10.27
C PHE A 103 -24.04 -22.69 10.80
#